data_AF-A0A451BMG7-F1
#
_entry.id   AF-A0A451BMG7-F1
#
_cell.length_a   1.000
_cell.length_b   1.000
_cell.length_c   1.000
_cell.angle_alpha   90.00
_cell.angle_beta   90.00
_cell.angle_gamma   90.00
#
_symmetry.space_group_name_H-M   'P 1'
#
loop_
_entity.id
_entity.type
_entity.pdbx_description
1 polymer ?
#
loop_
_entity_poly.entity_id
_entity_poly.type
_entity_poly.pdbx_seq_one_letter_code
_entity_poly.pdbx_strand_id
1 'polypeptide(L)' 'MINASELISVAESLPLEMKTELIDRLINSLNPSPEEIDALWAQEAERRVEELESGKVKAIPGEEVFREIQDWLSA' A
#
# COMPACT_ATOMS: atom_id res chain seq x y z
N MET A 1 3.01 3.55 33.12
CA MET A 1 3.27 3.46 31.67
C MET A 1 3.06 2.02 31.29
N ILE A 2 2.20 1.77 30.30
CA ILE A 2 2.03 0.43 29.71
C ILE A 2 3.32 0.10 28.96
N ASN A 3 3.86 -1.09 29.14
CA ASN A 3 5.04 -1.55 28.38
C ASN A 3 4.61 -2.18 27.04
N ALA A 4 5.57 -2.39 26.13
CA ALA A 4 5.26 -2.90 24.79
C ALA A 4 4.53 -4.27 24.81
N SER A 5 4.91 -5.15 25.73
CA SER A 5 4.30 -6.48 25.87
C SER A 5 2.84 -6.41 26.33
N GLU A 6 2.54 -5.54 27.28
CA GLU A 6 1.17 -5.27 27.74
C GLU A 6 0.31 -4.67 26.63
N LEU A 7 0.85 -3.75 25.82
CA LEU A 7 0.12 -3.16 24.68
C LEU A 7 -0.21 -4.19 23.60
N ILE A 8 0.74 -5.08 23.29
CA ILE A 8 0.55 -6.16 22.31
C ILE A 8 -0.55 -7.11 22.79
N SER A 9 -0.52 -7.51 24.07
CA SER A 9 -1.54 -8.40 24.63
C SER A 9 -2.95 -7.79 24.53
N VAL A 10 -3.09 -6.49 24.80
CA VAL A 10 -4.36 -5.78 24.60
C VAL A 10 -4.78 -5.81 23.13
N ALA A 11 -3.88 -5.45 22.20
CA ALA A 11 -4.18 -5.44 20.77
C ALA A 11 -4.59 -6.83 20.23
N GLU A 12 -3.94 -7.89 20.70
CA GLU A 12 -4.27 -9.27 20.32
C GLU A 12 -5.64 -9.73 20.85
N SER A 13 -6.08 -9.18 21.99
CA SER A 13 -7.37 -9.51 22.61
C SER A 13 -8.58 -8.80 21.97
N LEU A 14 -8.36 -7.81 21.11
CA LEU A 14 -9.44 -7.05 20.48
C LEU A 14 -10.28 -7.91 19.53
N PRO A 15 -11.56 -7.57 19.29
CA PRO A 15 -12.34 -8.07 18.16
C PRO A 15 -11.68 -7.74 16.82
N LEU A 16 -11.99 -8.51 15.77
CA LEU A 16 -11.40 -8.36 14.43
C LEU A 16 -11.58 -6.94 13.87
N GLU A 17 -12.77 -6.36 14.03
CA GLU A 17 -13.10 -5.02 13.55
C GLU A 17 -12.20 -3.98 14.21
N MET A 18 -12.02 -4.08 15.54
CA MET A 18 -11.18 -3.16 16.30
C MET A 18 -9.68 -3.34 16.01
N LYS A 19 -9.22 -4.57 15.74
CA LYS A 19 -7.83 -4.80 15.30
C LYS A 19 -7.56 -4.14 13.97
N THR A 20 -8.50 -4.27 13.03
CA THR A 20 -8.36 -3.70 11.67
C THR A 20 -8.29 -2.18 11.75
N GLU A 21 -9.20 -1.54 12.50
CA GLU A 21 -9.19 -0.10 12.71
C GLU A 21 -7.88 0.38 13.39
N LEU A 22 -7.39 -0.36 14.39
CA LEU A 22 -6.12 -0.04 15.05
C LEU A 22 -4.94 -0.12 14.07
N ILE A 23 -4.87 -1.16 13.26
CA ILE A 23 -3.83 -1.35 12.24
C ILE A 23 -3.85 -0.20 11.23
N ASP A 24 -5.03 0.16 10.70
CA ASP A 24 -5.17 1.25 9.73
C ASP A 24 -4.67 2.58 10.29
N ARG A 25 -5.05 2.91 11.53
CA ARG A 25 -4.59 4.13 12.20
C ARG A 25 -3.07 4.14 12.41
N LEU A 26 -2.49 3.01 12.80
CA LEU A 26 -1.04 2.89 13.01
C LEU A 26 -0.27 3.03 11.69
N ILE A 27 -0.74 2.38 10.62
CA ILE A 27 -0.13 2.48 9.28
C ILE A 27 -0.19 3.94 8.79
N ASN A 28 -1.35 4.58 8.90
CA ASN A 28 -1.52 5.99 8.51
C ASN A 28 -0.64 6.94 9.33
N SER A 29 -0.42 6.64 10.61
CA SER A 29 0.49 7.42 11.46
C SER A 29 1.96 7.22 11.10
N LEU A 30 2.35 6.05 10.60
CA LEU A 30 3.73 5.77 10.21
C LEU A 30 4.08 6.40 8.86
N ASN A 31 3.12 6.43 7.95
CA ASN A 31 3.26 7.01 6.61
C ASN A 31 2.18 8.07 6.39
N PRO A 32 2.25 9.23 7.08
CA PRO A 32 1.32 10.31 6.80
C PRO A 32 1.60 10.82 5.38
N SER A 33 0.70 10.51 4.45
CA SER A 33 0.74 11.11 3.12
C SER A 33 0.15 12.51 3.21
N PRO A 34 0.82 13.54 2.68
CA PRO A 34 0.19 14.84 2.49
C PRO A 34 -1.04 14.68 1.60
N GLU A 35 -2.20 15.21 2.00
CA GLU A 35 -3.44 15.13 1.21
C GLU A 35 -3.24 15.62 -0.24
N GLU A 36 -2.37 16.61 -0.43
CA GLU A 36 -1.97 17.12 -1.75
C GLU A 36 -1.26 16.05 -2.60
N ILE A 37 -0.41 15.22 -1.99
CA ILE A 37 0.27 14.11 -2.66
C ILE A 37 -0.73 13.01 -3.02
N ASP A 38 -1.67 12.68 -2.13
CA ASP A 38 -2.71 11.69 -2.43
C ASP A 38 -3.60 12.13 -3.59
N ALA A 39 -3.96 13.42 -3.66
CA ALA A 39 -4.73 13.96 -4.78
C ALA A 39 -3.96 13.87 -6.11
N LEU A 40 -2.64 14.16 -6.09
CA LEU A 40 -1.80 14.01 -7.27
C LEU A 40 -1.66 12.54 -7.69
N TRP A 41 -1.55 11.60 -6.74
CA TRP A 41 -1.52 10.17 -7.04
C TRP A 41 -2.83 9.68 -7.64
N ALA A 42 -3.97 10.12 -7.13
CA ALA A 42 -5.28 9.77 -7.68
C ALA A 42 -5.40 10.23 -9.14
N GLN A 43 -5.04 11.49 -9.42
CA GLN A 43 -5.04 12.03 -10.78
C GLN A 43 -4.11 11.25 -11.72
N GLU A 44 -2.90 10.92 -11.27
CA GLU A 44 -1.95 10.17 -12.07
C GLU A 44 -2.40 8.72 -12.33
N ALA A 45 -3.05 8.09 -11.35
CA ALA A 45 -3.61 6.75 -11.49
C ALA A 45 -4.73 6.72 -12.54
N GLU A 46 -5.68 7.66 -12.47
CA GLU A 46 -6.75 7.80 -13.47
C GLU A 46 -6.17 8.04 -14.87
N ARG A 47 -5.24 8.99 -15.00
CA ARG A 47 -4.55 9.28 -16.26
C ARG A 47 -3.91 8.01 -16.84
N ARG A 48 -3.19 7.23 -16.03
CA ARG A 48 -2.50 6.00 -16.50
C ARG A 48 -3.47 4.93 -16.98
N VAL A 49 -4.60 4.75 -16.29
CA VAL A 49 -5.64 3.80 -16.71
C VAL A 49 -6.19 4.21 -18.08
N GLU A 50 -6.55 5.48 -18.26
CA GLU A 50 -7.06 5.98 -19.54
C GLU A 50 -6.05 5.83 -20.67
N GLU A 51 -4.76 6.12 -20.42
CA GLU A 51 -3.71 5.96 -21.43
C GLU A 51 -3.51 4.49 -21.85
N LEU A 52 -3.64 3.56 -20.90
CA LEU A 52 -3.58 2.11 -21.17
C LEU A 52 -4.79 1.66 -21.98
N GLU A 53 -6.00 2.02 -21.56
CA GLU A 53 -7.25 1.62 -22.21
C GLU A 53 -7.40 2.20 -23.62
N SER A 54 -6.96 3.45 -23.82
CA SER A 54 -6.93 4.10 -25.13
C SER A 54 -5.81 3.60 -26.06
N GLY A 55 -4.87 2.81 -25.55
CA GLY A 55 -3.70 2.34 -26.29
C GLY A 55 -2.70 3.45 -26.62
N LYS A 56 -2.79 4.61 -25.96
CA LYS A 56 -1.84 5.73 -26.12
C LYS A 56 -0.44 5.35 -25.64
N VAL A 57 -0.35 4.42 -24.70
CA VAL A 57 0.91 3.85 -24.20
C VAL A 57 1.00 2.35 -24.50
N LYS A 58 2.23 1.86 -24.69
CA LYS A 58 2.49 0.42 -24.86
C LYS A 58 2.71 -0.24 -23.50
N ALA A 59 1.83 -1.15 -23.13
CA ALA A 59 1.99 -1.95 -21.92
C ALA A 59 3.15 -2.95 -22.05
N ILE A 60 3.75 -3.29 -20.91
CA ILE A 60 4.71 -4.39 -20.78
C ILE A 60 3.92 -5.63 -20.29
N PRO A 61 4.15 -6.83 -20.86
CA PRO A 61 3.54 -8.05 -20.35
C PRO A 61 3.85 -8.28 -18.87
N GLY A 62 2.86 -8.69 -18.08
CA GLY A 62 3.03 -8.89 -16.64
C GLY A 62 4.09 -9.97 -16.33
N GLU A 63 4.14 -11.03 -17.13
CA GLU A 63 5.11 -12.12 -17.00
C GLU A 63 6.56 -11.65 -17.17
N GLU A 64 6.79 -10.62 -18.00
CA GLU A 64 8.11 -10.01 -18.17
C GLU A 64 8.53 -9.26 -16.92
N VAL A 65 7.63 -8.47 -16.33
CA VAL A 65 7.87 -7.73 -15.08
C VAL A 65 8.19 -8.70 -13.92
N PHE A 66 7.40 -9.76 -13.74
CA PHE A 66 7.64 -10.72 -12.66
C PHE A 66 8.96 -11.48 -12.81
N ARG A 67 9.34 -11.83 -14.04
CA ARG A 67 10.63 -12.45 -14.31
C ARG A 67 11.79 -11.53 -13.90
N GLU A 68 11.74 -10.25 -14.27
CA GLU A 68 12.78 -9.28 -13.87
C GLU A 68 12.89 -9.11 -12.35
N ILE A 69 11.75 -9.05 -11.65
CA ILE A 69 11.74 -8.98 -10.18
C ILE A 69 12.36 -10.23 -9.57
N GLN A 70 12.05 -11.41 -10.11
CA GLN A 70 12.61 -12.66 -9.63
C GLN A 70 14.13 -12.72 -9.85
N ASP A 71 14.60 -12.29 -11.02
CA ASP A 71 16.03 -12.23 -11.32
C ASP A 71 16.76 -11.27 -10.36
N TRP A 72 16.16 -10.12 -10.04
CA TRP A 72 16.72 -9.15 -9.09
C TRP A 72 16.82 -9.70 -7.66
N LEU A 73 15.78 -10.38 -7.18
CA LEU A 73 15.76 -10.96 -5.83
C LEU A 73 16.65 -12.21 -5.68
N SER A 74 17.08 -12.80 -6.80
CA SER A 74 17.94 -13.98 -6.83
C SER A 74 19.44 -13.66 -6.90
N ALA A 75 19.79 -12.37 -7.01
CA ALA A 75 21.17 -11.85 -7.08
C ALA A 75 21.72 -11.46 -5.70
#